data_AF-A0AAD9U905-F1
#
_entry.id   AF-A0AAD9U905-F1
#
_cell.length_a   1.000
_cell.length_b   1.000
_cell.length_c   1.000
_cell.angle_alpha   90.00
_cell.angle_beta   90.00
_cell.angle_gamma   90.00
#
_symmetry.space_group_name_H-M   'P 1'
#
loop_
_entity.id
_entity.type
_entity.pdbx_description
1 polymer ?
#
loop_
_entity_poly.entity_id
_entity_poly.type
_entity_poly.pdbx_seq_one_letter_code
_entity_poly.pdbx_strand_id
1 'polypeptide(L)'
;MGGSRNLVEDEHTSMVYKGHFFPTKKDLKRLVGHFAMRQNFEWKVKMSNKTLLHLVCLMENCRWKLRAVRRDEGTYFQVRSFVNKHTCLLEEIHFRHRQASAVIIGEVIAPRLQ
;
A
#
# COMPACT_ATOMS: atom_id res chain seq x y z
N MET A 1 36.15 4.50 -13.25
CA MET A 1 35.56 5.79 -12.83
C MET A 1 34.05 5.63 -12.86
N GLY A 2 33.47 5.31 -11.71
CA GLY A 2 32.03 5.07 -11.57
C GLY A 2 31.27 6.40 -11.52
N GLY A 3 30.47 6.67 -12.54
CA GLY A 3 29.56 7.80 -12.56
C GLY A 3 28.31 7.46 -11.75
N SER A 4 28.23 8.03 -10.55
CA SER A 4 27.06 7.99 -9.66
C SER A 4 25.82 8.51 -10.41
N ARG A 5 24.84 7.63 -10.62
CA ARG A 5 23.50 8.03 -11.08
C ARG A 5 22.82 8.76 -9.93
N ASN A 6 22.60 10.06 -10.10
CA ASN A 6 21.81 10.87 -9.19
C ASN A 6 20.38 10.30 -9.12
N LEU A 7 20.02 9.73 -7.97
CA LEU A 7 18.64 9.44 -7.60
C LEU A 7 18.02 10.76 -7.16
N VAL A 8 17.53 11.55 -8.12
CA VAL A 8 16.51 12.54 -7.80
C VAL A 8 15.26 11.72 -7.47
N GLU A 9 15.02 11.49 -6.18
CA GLU A 9 13.76 10.92 -5.71
C GLU A 9 12.65 11.87 -6.11
N ASP A 10 11.95 11.52 -7.19
CA ASP A 10 10.82 12.24 -7.73
C ASP A 10 9.72 12.37 -6.65
N GLU A 11 9.69 13.54 -6.02
CA GLU A 11 8.79 13.91 -4.93
C GLU A 11 7.30 13.86 -5.35
N HIS A 12 7.00 13.70 -6.64
CA HIS A 12 5.65 13.58 -7.19
C HIS A 12 5.09 12.15 -7.20
N THR A 13 5.89 11.11 -6.94
CA THR A 13 5.44 9.71 -6.97
C THR A 13 4.71 9.22 -5.70
N SER A 14 4.27 10.09 -4.79
CA SER A 14 3.61 9.65 -3.54
C SER A 14 2.11 9.86 -3.45
N MET A 15 1.52 10.70 -4.29
CA MET A 15 0.19 11.24 -4.00
C MET A 15 -0.91 10.48 -4.75
N VAL A 16 -1.85 9.93 -3.99
CA VAL A 16 -3.08 9.33 -4.50
C VAL A 16 -4.23 10.29 -4.20
N TYR A 17 -5.04 10.62 -5.21
CA TYR A 17 -6.26 11.40 -5.00
C TYR A 17 -7.40 10.92 -5.90
N LYS A 18 -8.63 11.31 -5.54
CA LYS A 18 -9.83 10.99 -6.33
C LYS A 18 -9.73 11.65 -7.69
N GLY A 19 -9.96 10.88 -8.76
CA GLY A 19 -9.90 11.34 -10.13
C GLY A 19 -8.69 10.84 -10.91
N HIS A 20 -7.59 10.48 -10.23
CA HIS A 20 -6.39 9.93 -10.86
C HIS A 20 -6.66 8.66 -11.68
N PHE A 21 -5.93 8.53 -12.79
CA PHE A 21 -5.99 7.39 -13.71
C PHE A 21 -4.70 6.58 -13.65
N PHE A 22 -4.83 5.27 -13.73
CA PHE A 22 -3.72 4.31 -13.72
C PHE A 22 -3.87 3.34 -14.89
N PRO A 23 -2.81 3.06 -15.67
CA PRO A 23 -2.88 2.11 -16.78
C PRO A 23 -3.32 0.72 -16.33
N THR A 24 -2.81 0.26 -15.18
CA THR A 24 -3.17 -1.03 -14.62
C THR A 24 -3.42 -0.96 -13.12
N LYS A 25 -4.08 -2.00 -12.58
CA LYS A 25 -4.16 -2.20 -11.13
C LYS A 25 -2.79 -2.38 -10.48
N LYS A 26 -1.81 -2.92 -11.21
CA LYS A 26 -0.46 -3.15 -10.70
C LYS A 26 0.23 -1.82 -10.43
N ASP A 27 0.08 -0.85 -11.33
CA ASP A 27 0.63 0.50 -11.15
C ASP A 27 0.00 1.21 -9.97
N LEU A 28 -1.33 1.13 -9.85
CA LEU A 28 -2.04 1.68 -8.68
C LEU A 28 -1.59 1.02 -7.37
N LYS A 29 -1.48 -0.31 -7.33
CA LYS A 29 -1.01 -1.03 -6.13
C LYS A 29 0.43 -0.67 -5.78
N ARG A 30 1.31 -0.48 -6.76
CA ARG A 30 2.70 -0.05 -6.53
C ARG A 30 2.74 1.33 -5.87
N LEU A 31 2.00 2.29 -6.42
CA LEU A 31 1.90 3.63 -5.84
C LEU A 31 1.35 3.60 -4.41
N VAL A 32 0.27 2.84 -4.18
CA VAL A 32 -0.32 2.66 -2.84
C VAL A 32 0.66 1.96 -1.89
N GLY A 33 1.49 1.04 -2.38
CA GLY A 33 2.57 0.41 -1.62
C GLY A 33 3.57 1.44 -1.10
N HIS A 34 4.10 2.29 -1.98
CA HIS A 34 5.01 3.38 -1.58
C HIS A 34 4.35 4.35 -0.60
N PHE A 35 3.10 4.72 -0.85
CA PHE A 35 2.32 5.56 0.05
C PHE A 35 2.17 4.92 1.45
N ALA A 36 1.86 3.63 1.51
CA ALA A 36 1.68 2.90 2.75
C ALA A 36 2.97 2.73 3.54
N MET A 37 4.10 2.50 2.86
CA MET A 37 5.43 2.48 3.48
C MET A 37 5.76 3.83 4.14
N ARG A 38 5.54 4.94 3.43
CA ARG A 38 5.80 6.29 3.97
C ARG A 38 4.90 6.65 5.16
N GLN A 39 3.69 6.13 5.19
CA GLN A 39 2.70 6.39 6.24
C GLN A 39 2.66 5.30 7.33
N ASN A 40 3.57 4.33 7.26
CA ASN A 40 3.71 3.21 8.21
C ASN A 40 2.40 2.45 8.50
N PHE A 41 1.70 2.02 7.46
CA PHE A 41 0.53 1.16 7.60
C PHE A 41 0.51 0.02 6.57
N GLU A 42 -0.26 -1.01 6.86
CA GLU A 42 -0.50 -2.13 5.94
C GLU A 42 -1.92 -2.07 5.34
N TRP A 43 -2.05 -2.58 4.12
CA TRP A 43 -3.32 -2.65 3.40
C TRP A 43 -3.53 -4.03 2.76
N LYS A 44 -4.78 -4.35 2.49
CA LYS A 44 -5.19 -5.57 1.79
C LYS A 44 -6.17 -5.27 0.67
N VAL A 45 -6.25 -6.19 -0.30
CA VAL A 45 -7.28 -6.17 -1.33
C VAL A 45 -8.58 -6.70 -0.72
N LYS A 46 -9.58 -5.83 -0.54
CA LYS A 46 -10.92 -6.26 -0.15
C LYS A 46 -11.67 -6.92 -1.30
N MET A 47 -11.52 -6.37 -2.51
CA MET A 47 -12.18 -6.89 -3.71
C MET A 47 -11.41 -6.49 -4.97
N SER A 48 -11.28 -7.41 -5.92
CA SER A 48 -10.65 -7.15 -7.22
C SER A 48 -11.29 -8.02 -8.29
N ASN A 49 -11.86 -7.40 -9.33
CA ASN A 49 -12.41 -8.07 -10.51
C ASN A 49 -12.10 -7.27 -11.78
N LYS A 50 -12.54 -7.68 -12.98
CA LYS A 50 -12.16 -6.99 -14.24
C LYS A 50 -12.46 -5.47 -14.27
N THR A 51 -13.40 -4.99 -13.47
CA THR A 51 -13.85 -3.58 -13.48
C THR A 51 -13.58 -2.82 -12.18
N LEU A 52 -13.16 -3.49 -11.11
CA LEU A 52 -13.02 -2.93 -9.76
C LEU A 52 -11.69 -3.33 -9.11
N LEU A 53 -11.11 -2.37 -8.39
CA LEU A 53 -10.13 -2.59 -7.33
C LEU A 53 -10.58 -1.84 -6.07
N HIS A 54 -10.70 -2.56 -4.96
CA HIS A 54 -11.01 -2.02 -3.64
C HIS A 54 -9.92 -2.43 -2.66
N LEU A 55 -9.18 -1.44 -2.17
CA LEU A 55 -8.14 -1.59 -1.15
C LEU A 55 -8.66 -1.03 0.18
N VAL A 56 -8.30 -1.68 1.27
CA VAL A 56 -8.64 -1.27 2.64
C VAL A 56 -7.43 -1.42 3.53
N CYS A 57 -7.43 -0.74 4.67
CA CYS A 57 -6.42 -0.98 5.69
C CYS A 57 -6.51 -2.45 6.17
N LEU A 58 -5.36 -3.00 6.55
CA LEU A 58 -5.29 -4.36 7.07
C LEU A 58 -6.09 -4.52 8.36
N MET A 59 -6.08 -3.47 9.20
CA MET A 59 -6.79 -3.39 10.47
C MET A 59 -8.30 -3.36 10.27
N GLU A 60 -9.01 -4.17 11.05
CA GLU A 60 -10.46 -4.27 10.97
C GLU A 60 -11.14 -2.95 11.35
N ASN A 61 -12.28 -2.67 10.71
CA ASN A 61 -13.08 -1.45 10.93
C ASN A 61 -12.34 -0.11 10.73
N CYS A 62 -11.11 -0.12 10.22
CA CYS A 62 -10.40 1.08 9.87
C CYS A 62 -11.06 1.79 8.67
N ARG A 63 -11.18 3.12 8.76
CA ARG A 63 -11.82 3.93 7.71
C ARG A 63 -10.99 4.12 6.44
N TRP A 64 -9.69 3.82 6.47
CA TRP A 64 -8.83 4.01 5.30
C TRP A 64 -9.22 3.03 4.20
N LYS A 65 -9.50 3.56 3.01
CA LYS A 65 -9.92 2.78 1.85
C LYS A 65 -9.72 3.53 0.54
N LEU A 66 -9.50 2.77 -0.52
CA LEU A 66 -9.38 3.24 -1.89
C LEU A 66 -10.22 2.38 -2.81
N ARG A 67 -11.01 3.04 -3.67
CA ARG A 67 -11.80 2.37 -4.71
C ARG A 67 -11.44 2.95 -6.08
N ALA A 68 -10.95 2.09 -6.96
CA ALA A 68 -10.71 2.40 -8.36
C ALA A 68 -11.57 1.53 -9.27
N VAL A 69 -12.09 2.11 -10.35
CA VAL A 69 -12.91 1.39 -11.34
C VAL A 69 -12.33 1.57 -12.73
N ARG A 70 -12.47 0.54 -13.56
CA ARG A 70 -12.14 0.62 -14.97
C ARG A 70 -13.09 1.60 -15.68
N ARG A 71 -12.59 2.32 -16.68
CA ARG A 71 -13.38 3.15 -17.60
C ARG A 71 -13.54 2.43 -18.93
N ASP A 72 -14.69 2.56 -19.55
CA ASP A 72 -15.05 1.82 -20.77
C ASP A 72 -14.26 2.30 -22.00
N GLU A 73 -13.86 3.57 -22.00
CA GLU A 73 -13.05 4.21 -23.05
C GLU A 73 -11.56 3.78 -23.03
N GLY A 74 -11.17 2.80 -22.20
CA GLY A 74 -9.80 2.27 -22.20
C GLY A 74 -9.52 1.10 -21.25
N THR A 75 -8.23 0.86 -20.99
CA THR A 75 -7.75 -0.14 -20.00
C THR A 75 -7.45 0.47 -18.62
N TYR A 76 -7.63 1.78 -18.48
CA TYR A 76 -7.29 2.54 -17.29
C TYR A 76 -8.26 2.32 -16.12
N PHE A 77 -7.70 2.43 -14.91
CA PHE A 77 -8.42 2.45 -13.64
C PHE A 77 -8.42 3.86 -13.07
N GLN A 78 -9.61 4.42 -12.86
CA GLN A 78 -9.78 5.72 -12.21
C GLN A 78 -10.10 5.54 -10.73
N VAL A 79 -9.40 6.26 -9.85
CA VAL A 79 -9.72 6.35 -8.43
C VAL A 79 -11.03 7.12 -8.26
N ARG A 80 -12.11 6.43 -7.88
CA ARG A 80 -13.44 7.04 -7.65
C ARG A 80 -13.66 7.47 -6.20
N SER A 81 -12.98 6.83 -5.26
CA SER A 81 -13.04 7.16 -3.84
C SER A 81 -11.69 6.91 -3.20
N PHE A 82 -11.24 7.85 -2.39
CA PHE A 82 -10.08 7.70 -1.53
C PHE A 82 -10.38 8.34 -0.19
N VAL A 83 -10.34 7.55 0.88
CA VAL A 83 -10.48 8.02 2.26
C VAL A 83 -9.13 7.85 2.92
N ASN A 84 -8.39 8.94 3.07
CA ASN A 84 -7.08 8.96 3.72
C ASN A 84 -7.20 9.24 5.22
N LYS A 85 -8.08 8.51 5.91
CA LYS A 85 -8.27 8.64 7.37
C LYS A 85 -8.18 7.28 8.01
N HIS A 86 -7.18 7.11 8.87
CA HIS A 86 -7.07 5.93 9.72
C HIS A 86 -7.92 6.09 10.98
N THR A 87 -8.50 4.97 11.43
CA THR A 87 -9.13 4.84 12.75
C THR A 87 -8.69 3.60 13.50
N CYS A 88 -7.72 2.88 12.95
CA CYS A 88 -7.01 1.83 13.67
C CYS A 88 -6.14 2.46 14.76
N LEU A 89 -6.11 1.84 15.92
CA LEU A 89 -5.31 2.28 17.05
C LEU A 89 -3.84 2.03 16.74
N LEU A 90 -2.98 3.01 17.05
CA LEU A 90 -1.54 2.89 16.88
C LEU A 90 -0.97 1.70 17.65
N GLU A 91 -1.55 1.39 18.82
CA GLU A 91 -1.17 0.26 19.67
C GLU A 91 -1.40 -1.09 19.00
N GLU A 92 -2.51 -1.28 18.29
CA GLU A 92 -2.79 -2.53 17.58
C GLU A 92 -1.80 -2.74 16.42
N ILE A 93 -1.42 -1.66 15.74
CA ILE A 93 -0.40 -1.67 14.68
C ILE A 93 0.96 -2.03 15.27
N HIS A 94 1.39 -1.36 16.34
CA HIS A 94 2.66 -1.64 17.03
C HIS A 94 2.72 -3.05 17.62
N PHE A 95 1.63 -3.54 18.20
CA PHE A 95 1.56 -4.90 18.73
C PHE A 95 1.77 -5.93 17.61
N ARG A 96 1.08 -5.78 16.47
CA ARG A 96 1.26 -6.65 15.30
C ARG A 96 2.67 -6.61 14.74
N HIS A 97 3.26 -5.42 14.60
CA HIS A 97 4.66 -5.32 14.15
C HIS A 97 5.62 -6.05 15.09
N ARG A 98 5.46 -5.90 16.41
CA ARG A 98 6.25 -6.66 17.39
C ARG A 98 6.09 -8.17 17.23
N GLN A 99 4.86 -8.65 17.04
CA GLN A 99 4.60 -10.08 16.84
C GLN A 99 5.25 -10.59 15.55
N ALA A 100 5.07 -9.90 14.42
CA ALA A 100 5.68 -10.30 13.15
C ALA A 100 7.22 -10.30 13.22
N SER A 101 7.83 -9.26 13.80
CA SER A 101 9.29 -9.22 14.01
C SER A 101 9.78 -10.34 14.93
N ALA A 102 9.07 -10.65 16.02
CA ALA A 102 9.44 -11.74 16.92
C ALA A 102 9.39 -13.11 16.23
N VAL A 103 8.35 -13.36 15.42
CA VAL A 103 8.23 -14.58 14.59
C VAL A 103 9.41 -14.69 13.63
N ILE A 104 9.71 -13.63 12.86
CA ILE A 104 10.82 -13.65 11.91
C ILE A 104 12.18 -13.81 12.61
N ILE A 105 12.38 -13.18 13.77
CA ILE A 105 13.59 -13.40 14.58
C ILE A 105 13.71 -14.88 15.00
N GLY A 106 12.61 -15.49 15.45
CA GLY A 106 12.58 -16.92 15.78
C GLY A 106 12.89 -17.82 14.59
N GLU A 107 12.32 -17.54 13.42
CA GLU A 107 12.51 -18.36 12.21
C GLU A 107 13.90 -18.19 11.57
N VAL A 108 14.44 -16.97 11.60
CA VAL A 108 15.64 -16.61 10.84
C VAL A 108 16.90 -16.63 11.70
N ILE A 109 16.81 -16.22 12.97
CA ILE A 109 17.99 -16.04 13.84
C ILE A 109 18.18 -17.26 14.75
N ALA A 110 17.12 -17.87 15.28
CA ALA A 110 17.25 -19.01 16.19
C ALA A 110 18.00 -20.22 15.57
N PRO A 111 17.83 -20.56 14.27
CA PRO A 111 18.59 -21.66 13.66
C PRO A 111 20.08 -21.38 13.46
N ARG A 112 20.55 -20.14 13.68
CA ARG A 112 21.95 -19.72 13.47
C ARG A 112 22.74 -19.56 14.79
N LEU A 113 22.14 -19.90 15.92
CA LEU A 113 22.76 -19.84 17.26
C LEU A 113 23.32 -21.21 17.72
N GLN A 114 23.72 -22.08 16.78
CA GLN A 114 24.43 -23.34 17.09
C GLN A 114 25.94 -23.15 17.00
#